data_AF-A0A523C3Y6-F1
#
_entry.id   AF-A0A523C3Y6-F1
#
_cell.length_a   1.000
_cell.length_b   1.000
_cell.length_c   1.000
_cell.angle_alpha   90.00
_cell.angle_beta   90.00
_cell.angle_gamma   90.00
#
_symmetry.space_group_name_H-M   'P 1'
#
loop_
_entity.id
_entity.type
_entity.pdbx_description
1 polymer ?
#
loop_
_entity_poly.entity_id
_entity_poly.type
_entity_poly.pdbx_seq_one_letter_code
_entity_poly.pdbx_strand_id
1 'polypeptide(L)'
;MAGIAVGDRVRYILNERDDLSRLDDLRFDFIYTSITLQHMEPRYSLNYIKEFLRLLKPGGGGGIGVPATFGEDGVRQPQAEAVCKTSHAGSHPAVV
;
A
#
# COMPACT_ATOMS: atom_id res chain seq x y z
N MET A 1 -33.39 -11.52 20.42
CA MET A 1 -32.49 -10.98 19.38
C MET A 1 -31.11 -10.85 19.98
N ALA A 2 -30.18 -11.74 19.64
CA ALA A 2 -28.81 -11.66 20.14
C ALA A 2 -28.10 -10.47 19.47
N GLY A 3 -27.61 -9.53 20.27
CA GLY A 3 -26.77 -8.43 19.77
C GLY A 3 -25.44 -8.99 19.29
N ILE A 4 -24.91 -8.47 18.17
CA ILE A 4 -23.58 -8.80 17.69
C ILE A 4 -22.59 -8.15 18.66
N ALA A 5 -21.74 -8.93 19.33
CA ALA A 5 -20.69 -8.38 20.17
C ALA A 5 -19.58 -7.77 19.29
N VAL A 6 -18.90 -6.76 19.81
CA VAL A 6 -17.79 -6.09 19.11
C VAL A 6 -16.72 -7.13 18.80
N GLY A 7 -16.46 -7.38 17.52
CA GLY A 7 -15.42 -8.31 17.06
C GLY A 7 -15.92 -9.66 16.56
N ASP A 8 -17.19 -10.05 16.75
CA ASP A 8 -17.70 -11.36 16.34
C ASP A 8 -17.59 -11.63 14.83
N ARG A 9 -17.48 -10.58 14.03
CA ARG A 9 -17.36 -10.63 12.56
C ARG A 9 -15.94 -10.40 12.07
N VAL A 10 -14.95 -10.34 12.95
CA VAL A 10 -13.55 -10.03 12.62
C VAL A 10 -12.66 -11.22 12.93
N ARG A 11 -11.85 -11.63 11.96
CA ARG A 11 -10.82 -12.65 12.14
C ARG A 11 -9.44 -12.00 12.04
N TYR A 12 -8.65 -12.13 13.10
CA TYR A 12 -7.26 -11.68 13.15
C TYR A 12 -6.35 -12.82 12.73
N ILE A 13 -5.46 -12.56 11.77
CA ILE A 13 -4.50 -13.54 11.27
C ILE A 13 -3.13 -12.87 11.32
N LEU A 14 -2.17 -13.52 11.99
CA LEU A 14 -0.76 -13.13 11.90
C LEU A 14 -0.19 -13.67 10.59
N ASN A 15 0.31 -12.77 9.73
CA ASN A 15 1.04 -13.16 8.54
C ASN A 15 2.55 -13.10 8.81
N GLU A 16 3.20 -14.27 8.83
CA GLU A 16 4.66 -14.40 9.01
C GLU A 16 5.40 -14.61 7.69
N ARG A 17 4.67 -14.55 6.57
CA ARG A 17 5.18 -14.72 5.20
C ARG A 17 5.27 -13.38 4.49
N ASP A 18 5.99 -13.35 3.39
CA ASP A 18 6.05 -12.21 2.46
C ASP A 18 4.92 -12.23 1.40
N ASP A 19 4.02 -13.22 1.47
CA ASP A 19 2.84 -13.39 0.62
C ASP A 19 1.54 -13.56 1.44
N LEU A 20 0.39 -13.64 0.75
CA LEU A 20 -0.92 -13.88 1.33
C LEU A 20 -1.55 -15.20 0.85
N SER A 21 -0.72 -16.20 0.54
CA SER A 21 -1.14 -17.50 -0.01
C SER A 21 -2.11 -18.29 0.86
N ARG A 22 -2.21 -17.97 2.17
CA ARG A 22 -3.16 -18.59 3.12
C ARG A 22 -4.59 -18.04 2.97
N LEU A 23 -4.77 -17.00 2.17
CA LEU A 23 -6.05 -16.40 1.86
C LEU A 23 -6.50 -16.87 0.46
N ASP A 24 -7.79 -17.18 0.37
CA ASP A 24 -8.42 -17.71 -0.83
C ASP A 24 -8.53 -16.66 -1.95
N ASP A 25 -8.20 -17.07 -3.18
CA ASP A 25 -8.33 -16.27 -4.41
C ASP A 25 -9.77 -15.81 -4.67
N LEU A 26 -9.94 -14.60 -5.21
CA LEU A 26 -11.23 -14.07 -5.65
C LEU A 26 -12.35 -14.16 -4.58
N ARG A 27 -12.03 -13.86 -3.32
CA ARG A 27 -12.98 -13.98 -2.20
C ARG A 27 -13.35 -12.67 -1.54
N PHE A 28 -12.53 -11.64 -1.69
CA PHE A 28 -12.73 -10.37 -1.02
C PHE A 28 -13.39 -9.38 -1.96
N ASP A 29 -14.43 -8.71 -1.48
CA ASP A 29 -15.10 -7.63 -2.20
C ASP A 29 -14.34 -6.30 -2.04
N PHE A 30 -13.62 -6.14 -0.93
CA PHE A 30 -12.82 -4.96 -0.63
C PHE A 30 -11.55 -5.29 0.16
N ILE A 31 -10.44 -4.66 -0.21
CA ILE A 31 -9.17 -4.73 0.52
C ILE A 31 -8.67 -3.32 0.82
N TYR A 32 -8.16 -3.11 2.03
CA TYR A 32 -7.66 -1.83 2.49
C TYR A 32 -6.35 -1.99 3.24
N THR A 33 -5.41 -1.09 2.96
CA THR A 33 -4.17 -0.92 3.72
C THR A 33 -3.96 0.56 4.06
N SER A 34 -3.62 0.82 5.32
CA SER A 34 -3.30 2.17 5.80
C SER A 34 -1.81 2.29 6.08
N ILE A 35 -1.09 3.02 5.22
CA ILE A 35 0.32 3.44 5.38
C ILE A 35 1.34 2.27 5.42
N THR A 36 0.93 1.03 5.69
CA THR A 36 1.80 -0.15 5.84
C THR A 36 2.76 -0.34 4.67
N LEU A 37 2.25 -0.26 3.43
CA LEU A 37 3.08 -0.45 2.24
C LEU A 37 4.14 0.65 2.05
N GLN A 38 3.96 1.82 2.65
CA GLN A 38 4.91 2.95 2.52
C GLN A 38 6.16 2.76 3.39
N HIS A 39 6.07 1.93 4.42
CA HIS A 39 7.18 1.62 5.33
C HIS A 39 8.00 0.40 4.88
N MET A 40 7.60 -0.26 3.80
CA MET A 40 8.27 -1.43 3.24
C MET A 40 9.16 -1.03 2.06
N GLU A 41 10.23 -1.81 1.84
CA GLU A 41 11.00 -1.71 0.59
C GLU A 41 10.07 -1.93 -0.62
N PRO A 42 10.25 -1.18 -1.72
CA PRO A 42 9.32 -1.21 -2.86
C PRO A 42 9.02 -2.61 -3.41
N ARG A 43 10.03 -3.51 -3.40
CA ARG A 43 9.87 -4.90 -3.85
C ARG A 43 8.81 -5.67 -3.06
N TYR A 44 8.71 -5.45 -1.75
CA TYR A 44 7.73 -6.12 -0.91
C TYR A 44 6.35 -5.50 -1.10
N SER A 45 6.27 -4.17 -1.18
CA SER A 45 5.01 -3.45 -1.43
C SER A 45 4.38 -3.88 -2.75
N LEU A 46 5.18 -4.01 -3.81
CA LEU A 46 4.71 -4.50 -5.11
C LEU A 46 4.20 -5.95 -5.05
N ASN A 47 4.82 -6.81 -4.24
CA ASN A 47 4.32 -8.18 -4.04
C ASN A 47 2.95 -8.19 -3.37
N TYR A 48 2.78 -7.39 -2.30
CA TYR A 48 1.50 -7.26 -1.62
C TYR A 48 0.40 -6.70 -2.51
N ILE A 49 0.71 -5.75 -3.41
CA ILE A 49 -0.27 -5.24 -4.38
C ILE A 49 -0.74 -6.35 -5.32
N LYS A 50 0.17 -7.20 -5.82
CA LYS A 50 -0.20 -8.35 -6.66
C LYS A 50 -1.09 -9.33 -5.91
N GLU A 51 -0.75 -9.62 -4.65
CA GLU A 51 -1.54 -10.50 -3.79
C GLU A 51 -2.94 -9.92 -3.53
N PHE A 52 -3.07 -8.62 -3.30
CA PHE A 52 -4.39 -7.98 -3.16
C PHE A 52 -5.25 -8.16 -4.41
N LEU A 53 -4.66 -8.01 -5.61
CA LEU A 53 -5.37 -8.23 -6.86
C LEU A 53 -5.80 -9.70 -7.05
N ARG A 54 -4.98 -10.68 -6.64
CA ARG A 54 -5.33 -12.12 -6.64
C ARG A 54 -6.54 -12.41 -5.74
N LEU A 55 -6.60 -11.75 -4.59
CA LEU A 55 -7.62 -11.99 -3.57
C LEU A 55 -8.96 -11.30 -3.87
N LEU A 56 -8.95 -10.21 -4.64
CA LEU A 56 -10.16 -9.49 -5.01
C LEU A 56 -11.00 -10.27 -6.02
N LYS A 57 -12.30 -10.34 -5.77
CA LYS A 57 -13.27 -10.82 -6.78
C LYS A 57 -13.23 -9.92 -8.03
N PRO A 58 -13.66 -10.42 -9.20
CA PRO A 58 -13.99 -9.56 -10.33
C PRO A 58 -14.99 -8.48 -9.90
N GLY A 59 -14.64 -7.20 -10.13
CA GLY A 59 -15.46 -6.05 -9.70
C GLY A 59 -15.24 -5.61 -8.24
N GLY A 60 -14.38 -6.28 -7.47
CA GLY A 60 -13.96 -5.85 -6.13
C GLY A 60 -13.06 -4.61 -6.17
N GLY A 61 -13.01 -3.88 -5.05
CA GLY A 61 -12.27 -2.62 -4.92
C GLY A 61 -11.08 -2.69 -3.97
N GLY A 62 -10.05 -1.90 -4.22
CA GLY A 62 -8.87 -1.77 -3.35
C GLY A 62 -8.60 -0.32 -2.97
N GLY A 63 -8.25 -0.08 -1.70
CA GLY A 63 -7.81 1.22 -1.20
C GLY A 63 -6.38 1.16 -0.65
N ILE A 64 -5.46 1.88 -1.28
CA ILE A 64 -4.06 1.99 -0.85
C ILE A 64 -3.78 3.45 -0.50
N GLY A 65 -3.37 3.70 0.75
CA GLY A 65 -2.91 5.02 1.15
C GLY A 65 -1.59 5.38 0.47
N VAL A 66 -1.53 6.55 -0.16
CA VAL A 66 -0.29 7.19 -0.64
C VAL A 66 0.05 8.38 0.26
N PRO A 67 1.34 8.64 0.51
CA PRO A 67 1.73 9.82 1.28
C PRO A 67 1.33 11.07 0.50
N ALA A 68 0.72 12.04 1.18
CA ALA A 68 0.46 13.35 0.62
C ALA A 68 1.65 14.25 0.89
N THR A 69 2.16 14.90 -0.15
CA THR A 69 2.97 16.11 0.00
C THR A 69 2.02 17.30 0.07
N PHE A 70 2.14 18.10 1.13
CA PHE A 70 1.43 19.36 1.24
C PHE A 70 2.38 20.46 0.76
N GLY A 71 1.88 21.34 -0.12
CA GLY A 71 2.60 22.57 -0.44
C GLY A 71 2.64 23.51 0.77
N GLU A 72 3.52 24.50 0.74
CA GLU A 72 3.59 25.55 1.77
C GLU A 72 2.28 26.35 1.89
N ASP A 73 1.45 26.33 0.84
CA ASP A 73 0.11 26.89 0.76
C ASP A 73 -1.00 26.00 1.36
N GLY A 74 -0.64 24.83 1.90
CA GLY A 74 -1.58 23.86 2.46
C GLY A 74 -2.41 23.10 1.42
N VAL A 75 -2.15 23.33 0.13
CA VAL A 75 -2.83 22.62 -0.96
C VAL A 75 -2.18 21.25 -1.15
N ARG A 76 -3.01 20.20 -1.28
CA ARG A 76 -2.54 18.85 -1.60
C ARG A 76 -1.91 18.88 -2.99
N GLN A 77 -0.60 18.68 -3.06
CA GLN A 77 0.09 18.53 -4.33
C GLN A 77 -0.05 17.08 -4.80
N PRO A 78 -0.46 16.82 -6.06
CA PRO A 78 -0.30 15.49 -6.64
C PRO A 78 1.19 15.14 -6.64
N GLN A 79 1.54 13.91 -6.28
CA GLN A 79 2.90 13.43 -6.46
C GLN A 79 3.16 13.30 -7.97
N ALA A 80 3.62 14.39 -8.59
CA ALA A 80 4.15 14.38 -9.93
C ALA A 80 5.37 13.45 -9.92
N GLU A 81 5.25 12.36 -10.68
CA GLU A 81 6.29 11.44 -11.12
C GLU A 81 7.38 11.12 -10.07
N ALA A 82 7.35 9.88 -9.58
CA ALA A 82 8.56 9.25 -9.07
C ALA A 82 9.61 9.25 -10.20
N VAL A 83 10.36 10.35 -10.31
CA VAL A 83 11.62 10.41 -11.04
C VAL A 83 12.42 9.23 -10.55
N CYS A 84 12.67 8.33 -11.49
CA CYS A 84 13.68 7.31 -11.43
C CYS A 84 14.91 7.88 -10.71
N LYS A 85 15.12 7.52 -9.43
CA LYS A 85 16.28 7.95 -8.65
C LYS A 85 17.55 7.20 -9.10
N THR A 86 17.82 7.17 -10.40
CA THR A 86 19.09 6.70 -10.98
C THR A 86 19.52 7.59 -12.16
N SER A 87 19.76 8.87 -11.87
CA SER A 87 20.63 9.72 -12.69
C SER A 87 20.88 11.05 -11.97
N HIS A 88 21.74 11.02 -10.95
CA HIS A 88 22.62 12.17 -10.66
C HIS A 88 24.05 11.73 -10.97
N ALA A 89 24.35 11.70 -12.27
CA ALA A 89 25.70 11.96 -12.74
C ALA A 89 25.82 13.49 -12.88
N GLY A 90 26.62 14.10 -12.01
CA GLY A 90 26.91 15.53 -12.01
C GLY A 90 27.83 15.82 -10.83
N SER A 91 29.14 15.66 -11.01
CA SER A 91 30.02 16.80 -11.27
C SER A 91 29.88 17.88 -10.18
N HIS A 92 30.59 17.69 -9.07
CA HIS A 92 30.88 18.79 -8.15
C HIS A 92 31.79 19.81 -8.86
N PRO A 93 31.45 21.10 -8.93
CA PRO A 93 32.45 22.14 -9.02
C PRO A 93 33.02 22.36 -7.61
N ALA A 94 34.34 22.27 -7.48
CA ALA A 94 35.04 22.71 -6.29
C ALA A 94 34.83 24.21 -6.11
N VAL A 95 34.36 24.62 -4.94
CA VAL A 95 34.34 26.03 -4.51
C VAL A 95 34.80 26.08 -3.04
N VAL A 96 35.99 26.68 -2.89
CA VAL A 96 36.78 27.03 -1.68
C VAL A 96 37.48 25.88 -0.96
#